data_AF-A0AAV3QQH8-F1
#
_entry.id   AF-A0AAV3QQH8-F1
#
_cell.length_a   1.000
_cell.length_b   1.000
_cell.length_c   1.000
_cell.angle_alpha   90.00
_cell.angle_beta   90.00
_cell.angle_gamma   90.00
#
_symmetry.space_group_name_H-M   'P 1'
#
loop_
_entity.id
_entity.type
_entity.pdbx_description
1 polymer ?
#
loop_
_entity_poly.entity_id
_entity_poly.type
_entity_poly.pdbx_seq_one_letter_code
_entity_poly.pdbx_strand_id
1 'polypeptide(L)'
;MTAFMDILKATEEFHYHPNCQEIGLVNSSFANDLFLLSGANVESMKLVKKVLADFGKLSSLHPNLSKSSGYFAGVSDHQANDLSGILRISISRLLVRYLGIPLIIKQLCTSDCRGLIEKIK
;
A
#
# COMPACT_ATOMS: atom_id res chain seq x y z
N MET A 1 -1.86 5.90 13.33
CA MET A 1 -1.69 4.95 12.21
C MET A 1 -0.22 4.64 11.95
N THR A 2 0.67 5.63 11.80
CA THR A 2 2.12 5.41 11.56
C THR A 2 2.79 4.47 12.57
N ALA A 3 2.64 4.73 13.88
CA ALA A 3 3.18 3.86 14.93
C ALA A 3 2.64 2.41 14.88
N PHE A 4 1.43 2.23 14.33
CA PHE A 4 0.82 0.92 14.19
C PHE A 4 1.40 0.15 12.99
N MET A 5 1.82 0.87 11.95
CA MET A 5 2.49 0.28 10.80
C MET A 5 3.95 -0.06 11.08
N ASP A 6 4.56 0.52 12.12
CA ASP A 6 5.90 0.10 12.58
C ASP A 6 5.89 -1.34 13.11
N ILE A 7 4.74 -1.88 13.52
CA ILE A 7 4.58 -3.31 13.85
C ILE A 7 4.89 -4.18 12.62
N LEU A 8 4.49 -3.76 11.41
CA LEU A 8 4.84 -4.48 10.18
C LEU A 8 6.35 -4.54 10.01
N LYS A 9 7.04 -3.41 10.20
CA LYS A 9 8.49 -3.31 10.03
C LYS A 9 9.27 -4.14 11.05
N ALA A 10 8.74 -4.28 12.26
CA ALA A 10 9.38 -5.01 13.36
C ALA A 10 9.12 -6.53 13.31
N THR A 11 8.30 -7.01 12.39
CA THR A 11 7.93 -8.43 12.27
C THR A 11 8.76 -9.10 11.19
N GLU A 12 9.47 -10.19 11.50
CA GLU A 12 10.40 -10.86 10.59
C GLU A 12 9.71 -11.44 9.34
N GLU A 13 8.45 -11.85 9.47
CA GLU A 13 7.66 -12.41 8.37
C GLU A 13 7.20 -11.34 7.36
N PHE A 14 7.33 -10.05 7.71
CA PHE A 14 7.00 -8.97 6.79
C PHE A 14 8.09 -8.77 5.74
N HIS A 15 7.69 -8.83 4.49
CA HIS A 15 8.58 -8.51 3.38
C HIS A 15 8.20 -7.15 2.80
N TYR A 16 9.21 -6.32 2.55
CA TYR A 16 9.02 -5.05 1.86
C TYR A 16 8.74 -5.29 0.37
N HIS A 17 8.06 -4.33 -0.26
CA HIS A 17 8.11 -4.23 -1.70
C HIS A 17 9.57 -3.94 -2.11
N PRO A 18 10.13 -4.57 -3.17
CA PRO A 18 11.55 -4.45 -3.52
C PRO A 18 12.05 -3.00 -3.63
N ASN A 19 11.24 -2.12 -4.24
CA ASN A 19 11.59 -0.70 -4.43
C ASN A 19 11.39 0.18 -3.18
N CYS A 20 10.94 -0.38 -2.06
CA CYS A 20 10.59 0.36 -0.85
C CYS A 20 11.44 -0.04 0.36
N GLN A 21 12.25 -1.09 0.23
CA GLN A 21 13.07 -1.64 1.30
C GLN A 21 14.13 -0.64 1.79
N GLU A 22 14.83 0.03 0.86
CA GLU A 22 15.92 0.96 1.19
C GLU A 22 15.44 2.15 2.03
N ILE A 23 14.24 2.66 1.74
CA ILE A 23 13.64 3.79 2.45
C ILE A 23 12.69 3.35 3.60
N GLY A 24 12.55 2.04 3.84
CA GLY A 24 11.67 1.49 4.87
C GLY A 24 10.18 1.88 4.69
N LEU A 25 9.74 2.09 3.44
CA LEU A 25 8.40 2.57 3.15
C LEU A 25 7.40 1.41 3.15
N VAL A 26 6.47 1.43 4.11
CA VAL A 26 5.39 0.43 4.24
C VAL A 26 4.00 1.00 4.00
N ASN A 27 3.85 2.31 4.14
CA ASN A 27 2.56 2.97 3.95
C ASN A 27 2.74 4.42 3.52
N SER A 28 1.71 4.96 2.87
CA SER A 28 1.50 6.38 2.69
C SER A 28 0.03 6.67 2.97
N SER A 29 -0.26 7.70 3.75
CA SER A 29 -1.63 8.03 4.12
C SER A 29 -1.88 9.52 4.04
N PHE A 30 -3.03 9.89 3.51
CA PHE A 30 -3.48 11.26 3.47
C PHE A 30 -5.00 11.31 3.64
N ALA A 31 -5.47 12.13 4.59
CA ALA A 31 -6.87 12.19 4.98
C ALA A 31 -7.46 10.78 5.24
N ASN A 32 -8.37 10.34 4.37
CA ASN A 32 -9.08 9.07 4.51
C ASN A 32 -8.48 7.93 3.66
N ASP A 33 -7.46 8.22 2.86
CA ASP A 33 -6.86 7.27 1.94
C ASP A 33 -5.55 6.70 2.53
N LEU A 34 -5.44 5.38 2.49
CA LEU A 34 -4.27 4.63 2.96
C LEU A 34 -3.75 3.75 1.83
N PHE A 35 -2.48 3.94 1.48
CA PHE A 35 -1.69 3.02 0.67
C PHE A 35 -0.82 2.18 1.59
N LEU A 36 -0.82 0.88 1.35
CA LEU A 36 0.08 -0.07 2.00
C LEU A 36 0.98 -0.70 0.94
N LEU A 37 2.27 -0.74 1.21
CA LEU A 37 3.30 -1.25 0.33
C LEU A 37 3.98 -2.43 1.03
N SER A 38 3.91 -3.59 0.41
CA SER A 38 4.52 -4.82 0.94
C SER A 38 4.94 -5.74 -0.21
N GLY A 39 5.72 -6.75 0.12
CA GLY A 39 5.99 -7.88 -0.76
C GLY A 39 4.70 -8.66 -1.05
N ALA A 40 4.62 -9.23 -2.25
CA ALA A 40 3.48 -10.03 -2.70
C ALA A 40 3.65 -11.50 -2.28
N ASN A 41 3.64 -11.75 -0.96
CA ASN A 41 3.68 -13.10 -0.38
C ASN A 41 2.62 -13.29 0.70
N VAL A 42 2.33 -14.56 1.00
CA VAL A 42 1.23 -14.97 1.87
C VAL A 42 1.42 -14.46 3.30
N GLU A 43 2.66 -14.50 3.78
CA GLU A 43 3.09 -14.09 5.11
C GLU A 43 2.80 -12.61 5.33
N SER A 44 3.25 -11.76 4.41
CA SER A 44 3.05 -10.31 4.45
C SER A 44 1.56 -9.95 4.36
N MET A 45 0.79 -10.60 3.46
CA MET A 45 -0.65 -10.35 3.37
C MET A 45 -1.40 -10.71 4.65
N LYS A 46 -1.06 -11.85 5.27
CA LYS A 46 -1.66 -12.27 6.55
C LYS A 46 -1.31 -11.27 7.66
N LEU A 47 -0.07 -10.82 7.71
CA LEU A 47 0.37 -9.85 8.71
C LEU A 47 -0.33 -8.50 8.52
N VAL A 48 -0.39 -7.98 7.28
CA VAL A 48 -1.13 -6.76 6.94
C VAL A 48 -2.59 -6.86 7.38
N LYS A 49 -3.26 -7.98 7.10
CA LYS A 49 -4.63 -8.24 7.54
C LYS A 49 -4.77 -8.17 9.06
N LYS A 50 -3.85 -8.83 9.78
CA LYS A 50 -3.84 -8.87 11.25
C LYS A 50 -3.67 -7.47 11.83
N VAL A 51 -2.67 -6.73 11.34
CA VAL A 51 -2.38 -5.35 11.77
C VAL A 51 -3.58 -4.45 11.50
N LEU A 52 -4.19 -4.49 10.31
CA LEU A 52 -5.39 -3.69 10.04
C LEU A 52 -6.57 -4.05 10.95
N ALA A 53 -6.75 -5.34 11.27
CA ALA A 53 -7.79 -5.77 12.19
C ALA A 53 -7.55 -5.28 13.62
N ASP A 54 -6.32 -5.39 14.13
CA ASP A 54 -5.96 -4.95 15.47
C ASP A 54 -6.00 -3.42 15.60
N PHE A 55 -5.57 -2.69 14.57
CA PHE A 55 -5.78 -1.24 14.47
C PHE A 55 -7.25 -0.88 14.56
N GLY A 56 -8.11 -1.59 13.82
CA GLY A 56 -9.55 -1.36 13.84
C GLY A 56 -10.18 -1.63 15.20
N LYS A 57 -9.76 -2.66 15.93
CA LYS A 57 -10.25 -2.92 17.30
C LYS A 57 -9.92 -1.79 18.26
N LEU A 58 -8.72 -1.22 18.15
CA LEU A 58 -8.24 -0.17 19.06
C LEU A 58 -8.77 1.21 18.70
N SER A 59 -8.85 1.53 17.41
CA SER A 59 -9.26 2.86 16.93
C SER A 59 -10.75 2.95 16.58
N SER A 60 -11.46 1.81 16.50
CA SER A 60 -12.79 1.69 15.89
C SER A 60 -12.84 2.14 14.42
N LEU A 61 -11.70 2.28 13.74
CA LEU A 61 -11.59 2.63 12.33
C LEU A 61 -11.29 1.38 11.50
N HIS A 62 -12.25 1.01 10.65
CA HIS A 62 -12.10 -0.15 9.78
C HIS A 62 -11.95 0.26 8.31
N PRO A 63 -11.03 -0.35 7.55
CA PRO A 63 -10.94 -0.15 6.11
C PRO A 63 -12.26 -0.53 5.43
N ASN A 64 -12.71 0.30 4.49
CA ASN A 64 -13.85 -0.05 3.64
C ASN A 64 -13.37 -0.97 2.51
N LEU A 65 -13.46 -2.29 2.74
CA LEU A 65 -12.99 -3.31 1.79
C LEU A 65 -13.65 -3.21 0.40
N SER A 66 -14.87 -2.67 0.30
CA SER A 66 -15.54 -2.45 -1.01
C SER A 66 -14.90 -1.32 -1.83
N LYS A 67 -14.23 -0.38 -1.17
CA LYS A 67 -13.46 0.71 -1.79
C LYS A 67 -11.96 0.44 -1.80
N SER A 68 -11.52 -0.62 -1.14
CA SER A 68 -10.12 -1.05 -1.13
C SER A 68 -9.84 -1.97 -2.32
N SER A 69 -8.68 -1.79 -2.93
CA SER A 69 -8.21 -2.63 -4.03
C SER A 69 -6.72 -2.91 -3.91
N GLY A 70 -6.31 -4.11 -4.31
CA GLY A 70 -4.93 -4.51 -4.40
C GLY A 70 -4.37 -4.29 -5.80
N TYR A 71 -3.12 -3.81 -5.86
CA TYR A 71 -2.31 -3.84 -7.07
C TYR A 71 -1.14 -4.76 -6.86
N PHE A 72 -0.99 -5.75 -7.74
CA PHE A 72 0.03 -6.77 -7.65
C PHE A 72 0.94 -6.68 -8.87
N ALA A 73 2.25 -6.68 -8.62
CA ALA A 73 3.28 -6.65 -9.65
C ALA A 73 4.30 -7.75 -9.36
N GLY A 74 4.87 -8.34 -10.42
CA GLY A 74 5.87 -9.40 -10.30
C GLY A 74 5.33 -10.77 -9.85
N VAL A 75 4.01 -10.97 -9.88
CA VAL A 75 3.35 -12.26 -9.57
C VAL A 75 2.40 -12.65 -10.68
N SER A 76 2.07 -13.94 -10.78
CA SER A 76 1.06 -14.45 -11.72
C SER A 76 -0.36 -14.03 -11.31
N ASP A 77 -1.30 -14.02 -12.26
CA ASP A 77 -2.72 -13.73 -11.98
C ASP A 77 -3.33 -14.69 -10.95
N HIS A 78 -2.91 -15.96 -10.96
CA HIS A 78 -3.34 -16.93 -9.96
C HIS A 78 -2.87 -16.52 -8.56
N GLN A 79 -1.58 -16.19 -8.41
CA GLN A 79 -1.05 -15.73 -7.13
C GLN A 79 -1.70 -14.41 -6.69
N ALA A 80 -1.93 -13.47 -7.61
CA ALA A 80 -2.64 -12.23 -7.29
C ALA A 80 -4.06 -12.51 -6.76
N ASN A 81 -4.79 -13.45 -7.36
CA ASN A 81 -6.10 -13.90 -6.87
C ASN A 81 -6.00 -14.49 -5.46
N ASP A 82 -5.05 -15.40 -5.22
CA ASP A 82 -4.85 -16.01 -3.89
C ASP A 82 -4.56 -14.95 -2.82
N LEU A 83 -3.61 -14.04 -3.11
CA LEU A 83 -3.20 -12.97 -2.20
C LEU A 83 -4.33 -11.97 -1.95
N SER A 84 -5.09 -11.60 -2.99
CA SER A 84 -6.26 -10.74 -2.86
C SER A 84 -7.35 -11.37 -1.98
N GLY A 85 -7.52 -12.69 -2.07
CA GLY A 85 -8.45 -13.47 -1.26
C GLY A 85 -8.13 -13.42 0.25
N ILE A 86 -6.84 -13.35 0.61
CA ILE A 86 -6.41 -13.19 2.01
C ILE A 86 -6.97 -11.88 2.58
N LEU A 87 -6.77 -10.77 1.85
CA LEU A 87 -7.22 -9.44 2.27
C LEU A 87 -8.71 -9.17 2.03
N ARG A 88 -9.36 -9.99 1.19
CA ARG A 88 -10.76 -9.82 0.73
C ARG A 88 -10.98 -8.49 0.02
N ILE A 89 -10.03 -8.12 -0.84
CA ILE A 89 -10.07 -6.90 -1.65
C ILE A 89 -10.16 -7.26 -3.13
N SER A 90 -10.69 -6.33 -3.94
CA SER A 90 -10.68 -6.49 -5.39
C SER A 90 -9.27 -6.29 -5.97
N ILE A 91 -8.94 -6.97 -7.05
CA ILE A 91 -7.73 -6.69 -7.82
C ILE A 91 -8.03 -5.54 -8.77
N SER A 92 -7.16 -4.53 -8.80
CA SER A 92 -7.26 -3.40 -9.71
C SER A 92 -6.00 -3.27 -10.57
N ARG A 93 -6.16 -2.72 -11.77
CA ARG A 93 -5.03 -2.30 -12.62
C ARG A 93 -4.64 -0.89 -12.18
N LEU A 94 -3.34 -0.63 -12.01
CA LEU A 94 -2.86 0.67 -11.50
C LEU A 94 -3.16 1.80 -12.50
N LEU A 95 -4.34 2.40 -12.33
CA LEU A 95 -4.75 3.69 -12.85
C LEU A 95 -5.33 4.52 -11.70
N VAL A 96 -4.73 4.39 -10.53
CA VAL A 96 -5.22 5.03 -9.31
C VAL A 96 -4.82 6.50 -9.37
N ARG A 97 -5.79 7.40 -9.25
CA ARG A 97 -5.50 8.81 -8.99
C ARG A 97 -5.39 9.00 -7.48
N TYR A 98 -4.23 9.40 -7.01
CA TYR A 98 -4.04 9.81 -5.62
C TYR A 98 -3.97 11.33 -5.57
N LEU A 99 -4.86 11.96 -4.79
CA LEU A 99 -4.99 13.42 -4.73
C LEU A 99 -5.27 14.07 -6.10
N GLY A 100 -5.99 13.36 -6.98
CA GLY A 100 -6.26 13.80 -8.36
C GLY A 100 -5.11 13.59 -9.35
N ILE A 101 -3.91 13.23 -8.86
CA ILE A 101 -2.73 12.95 -9.65
C ILE A 101 -2.74 11.47 -10.04
N PRO A 102 -2.68 11.11 -11.34
CA PRO A 102 -2.48 9.72 -11.73
C PRO A 102 -1.19 9.19 -11.09
N LEU A 103 -1.27 8.08 -10.36
CA LEU A 103 -0.09 7.33 -9.94
C LEU A 103 0.54 6.73 -11.20
N ILE A 104 1.50 7.46 -11.77
CA ILE A 104 2.22 7.03 -12.96
C ILE A 104 3.23 5.97 -12.52
N ILE A 105 3.25 4.83 -13.21
CA ILE A 105 4.23 3.74 -13.00
C ILE A 105 5.64 4.17 -13.49
N LYS A 106 5.72 5.24 -14.29
CA LYS A 106 6.97 5.78 -14.80
C LYS A 106 7.70 6.53 -13.70
N GLN A 107 9.02 6.36 -13.65
CA GLN A 107 9.90 7.16 -12.83
C GLN A 107 9.64 8.64 -13.15
N LEU A 108 9.25 9.42 -12.15
CA LEU A 108 9.04 10.86 -12.30
C LEU A 108 10.38 11.50 -12.63
N CYS A 109 10.46 12.20 -13.75
CA CYS A 109 11.61 13.03 -14.08
C CYS A 109 11.46 14.41 -13.44
N THR A 110 12.57 15.13 -13.28
CA THR A 110 12.60 16.51 -12.76
C THR A 110 11.69 17.45 -13.56
N SER A 111 11.51 17.19 -14.86
CA SER A 111 10.55 17.90 -15.72
C SER A 111 9.11 17.72 -15.27
N ASP A 112 8.73 16.53 -14.81
CA ASP A 112 7.36 16.19 -14.42
C ASP A 112 6.98 16.88 -13.11
N CYS A 113 7.96 17.06 -12.22
CA CYS A 113 7.77 17.66 -10.90
C CYS A 113 7.95 19.19 -10.88
N ARG A 114 8.35 19.82 -11.99
CA ARG A 114 8.71 21.25 -12.01
C ARG A 114 7.58 22.16 -11.52
N GLY A 115 6.36 21.92 -12.01
CA GLY A 115 5.18 22.71 -11.62
C GLY A 115 4.73 22.47 -10.17
N LEU A 116 5.11 21.35 -9.56
CA LEU A 116 4.88 21.10 -8.13
C LEU A 116 5.94 21.82 -7.28
N ILE A 117 7.21 21.76 -7.70
CA ILE A 117 8.33 22.43 -7.01
C ILE A 117 8.13 23.95 -6.99
N GLU A 118 7.67 24.54 -8.09
CA GLU A 118 7.40 25.98 -8.19
C GLU A 118 6.27 26.45 -7.25
N LYS A 119 5.35 25.56 -6.88
CA LYS A 119 4.21 25.85 -5.99
C LYS A 119 4.50 25.61 -4.50
N ILE A 120 5.65 25.02 -4.17
CA ILE A 120 6.06 24.76 -2.78
C ILE A 120 6.88 25.94 -2.21
N LYS A 121 7.28 26.91 -3.05
CA LYS A 121 7.81 28.21 -2.62
C LYS A 121 6.70 29.15 -2.19
#